data_AF-W2C7A8-F1
#
_entry.id   AF-W2C7A8-F1
#
_cell.length_a   1.000
_cell.length_b   1.000
_cell.length_c   1.000
_cell.angle_alpha   90.00
_cell.angle_beta   90.00
_cell.angle_gamma   90.00
#
_symmetry.space_group_name_H-M   'P 1'
#
loop_
_entity.id
_entity.type
_entity.pdbx_description
1 polymer ?
#
loop_
_entity_poly.entity_id
_entity_poly.type
_entity_poly.pdbx_seq_one_letter_code
_entity_poly.pdbx_strand_id
1 'polypeptide(L)'
;MMEIASNIFTALENNALPTYINVNEPNTERKALVRSITNHPDARTYLLILNAGFVETLMPGEDTLISKGFSQEEAKSTTSAFENYCKEHKDEIEALRLIYNNNGEPITYAMLKDLENKLKWVNSKFNKSLLWNSYTIINPQSVKRYSTRDEKEALTNIIQLVRFAFHQIEKLESLYPSAGQRFNLWCGQIQRPLSSKQIELMHEIQNFIASNGYCAITEIKENDKSLAAQLIKAFAGKEMANEALSSLAQFIIYRKVD
;
A
#
# COMPACT_ATOMS: atom_id res chain seq x y z
N MET A 1 26.27 -53.19 14.36
CA MET A 1 27.06 -52.08 14.96
C MET A 1 28.55 -52.21 14.65
N MET A 2 29.21 -53.30 15.07
CA MET A 2 30.66 -53.51 14.82
C MET A 2 31.03 -53.51 13.32
N GLU A 3 30.14 -54.06 12.47
CA GLU A 3 30.30 -54.08 11.01
C GLU A 3 30.25 -52.68 10.37
N ILE A 4 29.39 -51.78 10.88
CA ILE A 4 29.32 -50.39 10.39
C ILE A 4 30.62 -49.65 10.70
N ALA A 5 31.10 -49.79 11.93
CA ALA A 5 32.36 -49.18 12.35
C ALA A 5 33.52 -49.70 11.49
N SER A 6 33.61 -51.02 11.29
CA SER A 6 34.63 -51.62 10.43
C SER A 6 34.57 -51.07 9.01
N ASN A 7 33.40 -50.99 8.39
CA ASN A 7 33.23 -50.50 7.02
C ASN A 7 33.63 -49.02 6.88
N ILE A 8 33.31 -48.19 7.87
CA ILE A 8 33.69 -46.78 7.89
C ILE A 8 35.21 -46.64 8.01
N PHE A 9 35.85 -47.34 8.95
CA PHE A 9 37.29 -47.26 9.14
C PHE A 9 38.06 -47.74 7.90
N THR A 10 37.65 -48.88 7.32
CA THR A 10 38.27 -49.39 6.09
C THR A 10 38.10 -48.43 4.91
N ALA A 11 36.95 -47.76 4.77
CA ALA A 11 36.75 -46.77 3.70
C ALA A 11 37.60 -45.51 3.89
N LEU A 12 37.83 -45.09 5.14
CA LEU A 12 38.67 -43.94 5.47
C LEU A 12 40.16 -44.25 5.29
N GLU A 13 40.63 -45.40 5.78
CA GLU A 13 42.04 -45.82 5.66
C GLU A 13 42.47 -45.97 4.20
N ASN A 14 41.58 -46.47 3.34
CA ASN A 14 41.84 -46.64 1.92
C ASN A 14 41.58 -45.38 1.08
N ASN A 15 41.23 -44.25 1.69
CA ASN A 15 40.84 -43.01 0.99
C ASN A 15 39.78 -43.24 -0.11
N ALA A 16 38.84 -44.16 0.13
CA ALA A 16 37.85 -44.60 -0.86
C ALA A 16 36.65 -43.63 -1.00
N LEU A 17 36.65 -42.52 -0.25
CA LEU A 17 35.54 -41.56 -0.22
C LEU A 17 35.86 -40.32 -1.05
N PRO A 18 34.94 -39.85 -1.92
CA PRO A 18 35.10 -38.59 -2.66
C PRO A 18 35.32 -37.40 -1.75
N THR A 19 35.89 -36.28 -2.19
CA THR A 19 36.07 -35.09 -1.33
C THR A 19 34.76 -34.63 -0.71
N TYR A 20 34.79 -34.31 0.59
CA TYR A 20 33.64 -33.74 1.28
C TYR A 20 33.56 -32.23 1.01
N ILE A 21 32.41 -31.75 0.53
CA ILE A 21 32.18 -30.33 0.24
C ILE A 21 31.25 -29.73 1.32
N ASN A 22 30.01 -30.19 1.40
CA ASN A 22 29.05 -29.79 2.44
C ASN A 22 27.90 -30.83 2.56
N VAL A 23 26.99 -30.61 3.52
CA VAL A 23 25.86 -31.51 3.83
C VAL A 23 24.76 -31.54 2.76
N ASN A 24 24.60 -30.48 1.98
CA ASN A 24 23.57 -30.36 0.94
C ASN A 24 23.93 -31.14 -0.33
N GLU A 25 25.19 -31.52 -0.49
CA GLU A 25 25.61 -32.41 -1.58
C GLU A 25 25.07 -33.84 -1.39
N PRO A 26 24.93 -34.63 -2.48
CA PRO A 26 24.33 -35.96 -2.42
C PRO A 26 24.98 -36.89 -1.38
N ASN A 27 26.30 -36.85 -1.25
CA ASN A 27 27.10 -37.63 -0.28
C ASN A 27 26.77 -39.14 -0.30
N THR A 28 26.49 -39.69 -1.50
CA THR A 28 25.89 -41.02 -1.68
C THR A 28 26.74 -42.14 -1.10
N GLU A 29 28.05 -42.13 -1.34
CA GLU A 29 29.01 -43.14 -0.88
C GLU A 29 29.13 -43.13 0.64
N ARG A 30 29.11 -41.93 1.24
CA ARG A 30 29.12 -41.76 2.71
C ARG A 30 27.83 -42.27 3.34
N LYS A 31 26.68 -41.96 2.72
CA LYS A 31 25.36 -42.44 3.19
C LYS A 31 25.23 -43.96 3.04
N ALA A 32 25.87 -44.55 2.03
CA ALA A 32 25.86 -46.00 1.82
C ALA A 32 26.54 -46.76 2.97
N LEU A 33 27.63 -46.23 3.53
CA LEU A 33 28.36 -46.86 4.65
C LEU A 33 27.51 -47.03 5.91
N VAL A 34 26.56 -46.13 6.13
CA VAL A 34 25.67 -46.13 7.30
C VAL A 34 24.27 -46.68 6.99
N ARG A 35 24.03 -47.16 5.77
CA ARG A 35 22.70 -47.63 5.33
C ARG A 35 22.15 -48.72 6.24
N SER A 36 22.98 -49.65 6.73
CA SER A 36 22.51 -50.75 7.58
C SER A 36 21.97 -50.29 8.94
N ILE A 37 22.19 -49.03 9.35
CA ILE A 37 21.53 -48.43 10.51
C ILE A 37 20.00 -48.42 10.32
N THR A 38 19.51 -48.33 9.08
CA THR A 38 18.07 -48.41 8.81
C THR A 38 17.48 -49.76 9.20
N ASN A 39 18.28 -50.80 9.35
CA ASN A 39 17.77 -52.12 9.71
C ASN A 39 17.80 -52.39 11.23
N HIS A 40 18.21 -51.40 12.03
CA HIS A 40 18.32 -51.50 13.49
C HIS A 40 17.37 -50.50 14.17
N PRO A 41 16.21 -50.93 14.66
CA PRO A 41 15.20 -50.07 15.27
C PRO A 41 15.74 -49.23 16.43
N ASP A 42 16.54 -49.82 17.31
CA ASP A 42 17.10 -49.13 18.48
C ASP A 42 18.08 -48.01 18.10
N ALA A 43 18.86 -48.23 17.04
CA ALA A 43 19.78 -47.23 16.51
C ALA A 43 19.03 -46.07 15.84
N ARG A 44 17.90 -46.34 15.17
CA ARG A 44 17.01 -45.30 14.64
C ARG A 44 16.42 -44.46 15.77
N THR A 45 15.94 -45.09 16.84
CA THR A 45 15.42 -44.40 18.02
C THR A 45 16.48 -43.49 18.64
N TYR A 46 17.71 -43.98 18.79
CA TYR A 46 18.81 -43.18 19.33
C TYR A 46 19.20 -42.01 18.41
N LEU A 47 19.23 -42.21 17.09
CA LEU A 47 19.43 -41.12 16.11
C LEU A 47 18.34 -40.06 16.20
N LEU A 48 17.08 -40.44 16.42
CA LEU A 48 15.98 -39.50 16.59
C LEU A 48 16.11 -38.70 17.90
N ILE A 49 16.54 -39.35 18.99
CA ILE A 49 16.82 -38.69 20.28
C ILE A 49 17.97 -37.68 20.12
N LEU A 50 19.07 -38.08 19.46
CA LEU A 50 20.18 -37.17 19.17
C LEU A 50 19.74 -36.00 18.28
N ASN A 51 18.98 -36.26 17.21
CA ASN A 51 18.47 -35.22 16.33
C ASN A 51 17.54 -34.25 17.08
N ALA A 52 16.66 -34.75 17.95
CA ALA A 52 15.81 -33.92 18.80
C ALA A 52 16.63 -33.02 19.74
N GLY A 53 17.70 -33.56 20.35
CA GLY A 53 18.63 -32.78 21.18
C GLY A 53 19.44 -31.73 20.39
N PHE A 54 19.78 -32.00 19.13
CA PHE A 54 20.40 -31.01 18.22
C PHE A 54 19.42 -29.91 17.78
N VAL A 55 18.15 -30.27 17.55
CA VAL A 55 17.08 -29.30 17.26
C VAL A 55 16.80 -28.40 18.47
N GLU A 56 16.94 -28.89 19.70
CA GLU A 56 16.83 -28.09 20.92
C GLU A 56 18.08 -27.22 21.20
N THR A 57 19.28 -27.64 20.79
CA THR A 57 20.54 -26.85 20.97
C THR A 57 20.84 -25.89 19.81
N LEU A 58 20.18 -26.04 18.67
CA LEU A 58 19.98 -24.93 17.74
C LEU A 58 18.92 -24.00 18.35
N MET A 59 19.29 -23.26 19.39
CA MET A 59 18.68 -21.94 19.54
C MET A 59 18.96 -21.25 18.21
N PRO A 60 17.95 -20.87 17.42
CA PRO A 60 18.21 -19.94 16.34
C PRO A 60 18.78 -18.72 17.06
N GLY A 61 20.08 -18.44 16.90
CA GLY A 61 20.54 -17.07 17.11
C GLY A 61 19.58 -16.23 16.28
N GLU A 62 18.90 -15.27 16.92
CA GLU A 62 17.72 -14.58 16.37
C GLU A 62 17.84 -14.51 14.85
N ASP A 63 17.00 -15.27 14.14
CA ASP A 63 16.88 -15.13 12.70
C ASP A 63 16.61 -13.65 12.46
N THR A 64 17.66 -12.92 12.09
CA THR A 64 17.53 -11.51 11.79
C THR A 64 16.78 -11.50 10.49
N LEU A 65 15.54 -11.08 10.58
CA LEU A 65 14.67 -10.87 9.44
C LEU A 65 15.36 -9.90 8.47
N ILE A 66 16.09 -10.41 7.48
CA ILE A 66 16.85 -9.56 6.56
C ILE A 66 15.88 -8.70 5.74
N SER A 67 14.65 -9.21 5.47
CA SER A 67 13.49 -8.36 5.16
C SER A 67 12.14 -9.10 5.31
N LYS A 68 11.13 -8.42 5.85
CA LYS A 68 9.72 -8.57 5.40
C LYS A 68 9.32 -7.23 4.80
N GLY A 69 9.12 -7.20 3.50
CA GLY A 69 8.62 -6.03 2.77
C GLY A 69 9.73 -5.34 1.99
N PHE A 70 9.43 -5.08 0.72
CA PHE A 70 10.11 -4.19 -0.24
C PHE A 70 11.52 -3.78 0.16
N SER A 71 12.54 -4.35 -0.49
CA SER A 71 13.91 -3.86 -0.30
C SER A 71 13.97 -2.36 -0.61
N GLN A 72 14.91 -1.63 0.00
CA GLN A 72 15.08 -0.20 -0.28
C GLN A 72 15.28 0.05 -1.79
N GLU A 73 15.97 -0.86 -2.47
CA GLU A 73 16.16 -0.85 -3.93
C GLU A 73 14.84 -1.05 -4.69
N GLU A 74 14.02 -2.01 -4.28
CA GLU A 74 12.71 -2.26 -4.89
C GLU A 74 11.75 -1.10 -4.69
N ALA A 75 11.71 -0.54 -3.47
CA ALA A 75 10.93 0.64 -3.16
C ALA A 75 11.36 1.82 -4.04
N LYS A 76 12.68 2.03 -4.20
CA LYS A 76 13.24 3.10 -5.03
C LYS A 76 12.89 2.92 -6.50
N SER A 77 13.02 1.69 -7.01
CA SER A 77 12.65 1.34 -8.38
C SER A 77 11.16 1.57 -8.64
N THR A 78 10.30 1.14 -7.71
CA THR A 78 8.85 1.27 -7.82
C THR A 78 8.41 2.74 -7.81
N THR A 79 8.92 3.55 -6.88
CA THR A 79 8.57 4.98 -6.82
C THR A 79 9.11 5.75 -8.02
N SER A 80 10.34 5.46 -8.47
CA SER A 80 10.91 6.10 -9.68
C SER A 80 10.08 5.78 -10.92
N ALA A 81 9.67 4.52 -11.09
CA ALA A 81 8.82 4.12 -12.22
C ALA A 81 7.44 4.80 -12.17
N PHE A 82 6.84 4.91 -10.98
CA PHE A 82 5.57 5.61 -10.80
C PHE A 82 5.68 7.10 -11.13
N GLU A 83 6.75 7.76 -10.67
CA GLU A 83 7.01 9.18 -10.95
C GLU A 83 7.20 9.45 -12.44
N ASN A 84 7.98 8.61 -13.12
CA ASN A 84 8.18 8.73 -14.57
C ASN A 84 6.86 8.54 -15.31
N TYR A 85 6.08 7.51 -14.96
CA TYR A 85 4.77 7.28 -15.54
C TYR A 85 3.82 8.49 -15.38
N CYS A 86 3.74 9.05 -14.18
CA CYS A 86 2.93 10.25 -13.94
C CYS A 86 3.39 11.44 -14.80
N LYS A 87 4.70 11.63 -14.96
CA LYS A 87 5.28 12.73 -15.77
C LYS A 87 5.02 12.54 -17.27
N GLU A 88 5.19 11.33 -17.79
CA GLU A 88 5.02 11.00 -19.21
C GLU A 88 3.56 11.09 -19.67
N HIS A 89 2.61 10.68 -18.83
CA HIS A 89 1.19 10.63 -19.17
C HIS A 89 0.37 11.81 -18.63
N LYS A 90 1.04 12.85 -18.13
CA LYS A 90 0.43 14.02 -17.49
C LYS A 90 -0.61 14.73 -18.37
N ASP A 91 -0.32 14.86 -19.66
CA ASP A 91 -1.19 15.58 -20.61
C ASP A 91 -2.24 14.66 -21.26
N GLU A 92 -2.05 13.33 -21.19
CA GLU A 92 -2.94 12.31 -21.78
C GLU A 92 -4.04 11.87 -20.81
N ILE A 93 -3.70 11.68 -19.53
CA ILE A 93 -4.65 11.20 -18.53
C ILE A 93 -5.27 12.39 -17.82
N GLU A 94 -6.58 12.60 -18.04
CA GLU A 94 -7.34 13.73 -17.49
C GLU A 94 -7.13 13.95 -16.00
N ALA A 95 -7.22 12.88 -15.19
CA ALA A 95 -6.99 12.97 -13.75
C ALA A 95 -5.58 13.47 -13.41
N LEU A 96 -4.54 13.03 -14.12
CA LEU A 96 -3.17 13.51 -13.90
C LEU A 96 -3.04 14.98 -14.28
N ARG A 97 -3.65 15.38 -15.41
CA ARG A 97 -3.67 16.78 -15.88
C ARG A 97 -4.30 17.71 -14.84
N LEU A 98 -5.47 17.36 -14.32
CA LEU A 98 -6.18 18.16 -13.32
C LEU A 98 -5.42 18.24 -11.98
N ILE A 99 -4.79 17.14 -11.56
CA ILE A 99 -3.95 17.13 -10.35
C ILE A 99 -2.71 18.01 -10.56
N TYR A 100 -2.06 17.90 -11.72
CA TYR A 100 -0.87 18.67 -12.05
C TYR A 100 -1.15 20.17 -12.15
N ASN A 101 -2.20 20.57 -12.88
CA ASN A 101 -2.54 21.98 -13.06
C ASN A 101 -3.00 22.65 -11.76
N ASN A 102 -3.54 21.86 -10.82
CA ASN A 102 -3.98 22.31 -9.50
C ASN A 102 -4.90 23.56 -9.54
N ASN A 103 -5.72 23.69 -10.59
CA ASN A 103 -6.51 24.91 -10.89
C ASN A 103 -7.91 24.92 -10.24
N GLY A 104 -8.25 23.91 -9.44
CA GLY A 104 -9.55 23.80 -8.77
C GLY A 104 -10.67 23.21 -9.62
N GLU A 105 -10.37 22.69 -10.81
CA GLU A 105 -11.36 21.90 -11.56
C GLU A 105 -11.80 20.65 -10.76
N PRO A 106 -13.06 20.22 -10.83
CA PRO A 106 -13.52 19.08 -10.05
C PRO A 106 -12.88 17.75 -10.48
N ILE A 107 -12.22 17.04 -9.56
CA ILE A 107 -11.74 15.67 -9.79
C ILE A 107 -12.83 14.70 -9.34
N THR A 108 -13.49 14.04 -10.29
CA THR A 108 -14.63 13.16 -10.01
C THR A 108 -14.19 11.76 -9.55
N TYR A 109 -15.11 11.03 -8.93
CA TYR A 109 -14.91 9.61 -8.60
C TYR A 109 -14.54 8.77 -9.83
N ALA A 110 -15.23 8.99 -10.96
CA ALA A 110 -14.99 8.26 -12.19
C ALA A 110 -13.58 8.48 -12.73
N MET A 111 -13.08 9.73 -12.70
CA MET A 111 -11.70 10.06 -13.09
C MET A 111 -10.67 9.35 -12.21
N LEU A 112 -10.89 9.32 -10.89
CA LEU A 112 -9.98 8.63 -9.96
C LEU A 112 -10.01 7.12 -10.12
N LYS A 113 -11.18 6.53 -10.42
CA LYS A 113 -11.31 5.09 -10.69
C LYS A 113 -10.65 4.69 -12.00
N ASP A 114 -10.83 5.49 -13.04
CA ASP A 114 -10.13 5.28 -14.31
C ASP A 114 -8.60 5.34 -14.11
N LEU A 115 -8.11 6.36 -13.41
CA LEU A 115 -6.68 6.48 -13.08
C LEU A 115 -6.20 5.29 -12.23
N GLU A 116 -6.95 4.87 -11.21
CA GLU A 116 -6.62 3.69 -10.40
C GLU A 116 -6.43 2.43 -11.27
N ASN A 117 -7.33 2.22 -12.23
CA ASN A 117 -7.30 1.06 -13.11
C ASN A 117 -6.14 1.14 -14.11
N LYS A 118 -5.91 2.31 -14.72
CA LYS A 118 -4.77 2.55 -15.63
C LYS A 118 -3.44 2.29 -14.93
N LEU A 119 -3.27 2.81 -13.71
CA LEU A 119 -2.08 2.58 -12.89
C LEU A 119 -1.84 1.09 -12.64
N LYS A 120 -2.86 0.36 -12.16
CA LYS A 120 -2.77 -1.09 -11.90
C LYS A 120 -2.48 -1.90 -13.15
N TRP A 121 -3.01 -1.49 -14.29
CA TRP A 121 -2.81 -2.19 -15.57
C TRP A 121 -1.36 -2.08 -16.05
N VAL A 122 -0.74 -0.91 -15.87
CA VAL A 122 0.66 -0.67 -16.22
C VAL A 122 1.60 -1.42 -15.29
N ASN A 123 1.34 -1.38 -13.98
CA ASN A 123 2.14 -2.11 -13.00
C ASN A 123 1.28 -2.47 -11.79
N SER A 124 1.23 -3.74 -11.41
CA SER A 124 0.48 -4.22 -10.24
C SER A 124 0.95 -3.57 -8.92
N LYS A 125 2.18 -3.06 -8.89
CA LYS A 125 2.76 -2.30 -7.78
C LYS A 125 2.27 -0.85 -7.70
N PHE A 126 1.68 -0.29 -8.76
CA PHE A 126 1.06 1.05 -8.74
C PHE A 126 -0.32 1.01 -8.05
N ASN A 127 -0.34 0.39 -6.89
CA ASN A 127 -1.46 0.32 -5.98
C ASN A 127 -1.26 1.34 -4.86
N LYS A 128 -2.33 2.05 -4.46
CA LYS A 128 -2.30 3.04 -3.36
C LYS A 128 -1.50 2.59 -2.14
N SER A 129 -1.80 1.39 -1.61
CA SER A 129 -1.16 0.88 -0.39
C SER A 129 0.29 0.49 -0.62
N LEU A 130 0.63 -0.04 -1.79
CA LEU A 130 2.01 -0.45 -2.09
C LEU A 130 2.91 0.75 -2.37
N LEU A 131 2.40 1.75 -3.10
CA LEU A 131 3.08 3.01 -3.34
C LEU A 131 3.30 3.78 -2.03
N TRP A 132 2.28 3.87 -1.17
CA TRP A 132 2.43 4.53 0.13
C TRP A 132 3.50 3.86 1.00
N ASN A 133 3.51 2.52 1.04
CA ASN A 133 4.53 1.75 1.75
C ASN A 133 5.93 1.97 1.14
N SER A 134 6.05 1.96 -0.19
CA SER A 134 7.32 2.20 -0.89
C SER A 134 7.86 3.60 -0.58
N TYR A 135 7.02 4.63 -0.65
CA TYR A 135 7.41 5.99 -0.24
C TYR A 135 7.78 6.08 1.25
N THR A 136 7.09 5.34 2.12
CA THR A 136 7.44 5.29 3.56
C THR A 136 8.83 4.70 3.79
N ILE A 137 9.24 3.71 2.99
CA ILE A 137 10.58 3.10 3.06
C ILE A 137 11.65 4.07 2.56
N ILE A 138 11.38 4.80 1.47
CA ILE A 138 12.34 5.73 0.86
C ILE A 138 12.49 7.03 1.64
N ASN A 139 11.39 7.59 2.15
CA ASN A 139 11.39 8.86 2.84
C ASN A 139 10.41 8.86 4.03
N PRO A 140 10.75 8.17 5.14
CA PRO A 140 9.85 8.00 6.27
C PRO A 140 9.46 9.32 6.95
N GLN A 141 10.30 10.36 6.87
CA GLN A 141 10.03 11.65 7.51
C GLN A 141 9.02 12.50 6.72
N SER A 142 8.92 12.28 5.40
CA SER A 142 7.97 12.96 4.53
C SER A 142 6.64 12.20 4.37
N VAL A 143 6.47 11.03 4.98
CA VAL A 143 5.25 10.23 4.83
C VAL A 143 4.53 10.06 6.16
N LYS A 144 3.29 10.52 6.21
CA LYS A 144 2.41 10.31 7.36
C LYS A 144 1.82 8.91 7.28
N ARG A 145 1.88 8.17 8.39
CA ARG A 145 1.23 6.87 8.50
C ARG A 145 -0.27 7.05 8.66
N TYR A 146 -1.04 6.17 8.04
CA TYR A 146 -2.47 6.10 8.25
C TYR A 146 -2.79 5.77 9.71
N SER A 147 -3.83 6.42 10.22
CA SER A 147 -4.36 6.24 11.58
C SER A 147 -5.63 5.38 11.61
N THR A 148 -6.40 5.35 10.52
CA THR A 148 -7.67 4.61 10.43
C THR A 148 -7.79 3.82 9.13
N ARG A 149 -8.74 2.87 9.08
CA ARG A 149 -9.05 2.11 7.87
C ARG A 149 -9.61 3.02 6.76
N ASP A 150 -10.51 3.92 7.11
CA ASP A 150 -11.15 4.84 6.15
C ASP A 150 -10.09 5.74 5.48
N GLU A 151 -9.11 6.20 6.26
CA GLU A 151 -7.98 6.98 5.74
C GLU A 151 -7.17 6.17 4.72
N LYS A 152 -6.91 4.89 4.98
CA LYS A 152 -6.17 4.00 4.09
C LYS A 152 -6.96 3.65 2.81
N GLU A 153 -8.27 3.47 2.93
CA GLU A 153 -9.14 3.06 1.83
C GLU A 153 -9.57 4.22 0.92
N ALA A 154 -9.43 5.47 1.38
CA ALA A 154 -9.74 6.67 0.61
C ALA A 154 -9.15 6.64 -0.81
N LEU A 155 -10.02 6.79 -1.81
CA LEU A 155 -9.64 6.85 -3.22
C LEU A 155 -8.82 8.11 -3.53
N THR A 156 -9.11 9.21 -2.85
CA THR A 156 -8.36 10.48 -2.93
C THR A 156 -6.89 10.37 -2.52
N ASN A 157 -6.47 9.27 -1.88
CA ASN A 157 -5.04 9.01 -1.67
C ASN A 157 -4.27 8.93 -3.00
N ILE A 158 -4.92 8.61 -4.13
CA ILE A 158 -4.32 8.71 -5.47
C ILE A 158 -3.88 10.14 -5.76
N ILE A 159 -4.70 11.13 -5.41
CA ILE A 159 -4.37 12.56 -5.59
C ILE A 159 -3.09 12.89 -4.84
N GLN A 160 -2.96 12.43 -3.60
CA GLN A 160 -1.80 12.70 -2.75
C GLN A 160 -0.54 12.00 -3.26
N LEU A 161 -0.66 10.75 -3.71
CA LEU A 161 0.45 10.02 -4.34
C LEU A 161 0.94 10.70 -5.62
N VAL A 162 0.02 11.12 -6.49
CA VAL A 162 0.36 11.82 -7.74
C VAL A 162 0.99 13.19 -7.45
N ARG A 163 0.46 13.95 -6.49
CA ARG A 163 1.08 15.23 -6.06
C ARG A 163 2.48 15.03 -5.51
N PHE A 164 2.70 13.98 -4.71
CA PHE A 164 4.01 13.65 -4.18
C PHE A 164 4.98 13.25 -5.30
N ALA A 165 4.50 12.49 -6.28
CA ALA A 165 5.27 12.11 -7.47
C ALA A 165 5.63 13.29 -8.40
N PHE A 166 4.76 14.30 -8.47
CA PHE A 166 5.05 15.58 -9.12
C PHE A 166 5.86 16.54 -8.24
N HIS A 167 6.19 16.15 -7.00
CA HIS A 167 6.84 16.99 -6.00
C HIS A 167 6.10 18.31 -5.69
N GLN A 168 4.77 18.30 -5.83
CA GLN A 168 3.90 19.44 -5.50
C GLN A 168 3.62 19.57 -4.00
N ILE A 169 3.89 18.49 -3.24
CA ILE A 169 3.77 18.45 -1.79
C ILE A 169 5.04 17.82 -1.20
N GLU A 170 5.53 18.39 -0.10
CA GLU A 170 6.71 17.87 0.62
C GLU A 170 6.38 16.71 1.56
N LYS A 171 5.10 16.62 1.97
CA LYS A 171 4.60 15.60 2.88
C LYS A 171 3.44 14.84 2.25
N LEU A 172 3.57 13.53 2.17
CA LEU A 172 2.50 12.62 1.76
C LEU A 172 1.60 12.33 2.96
N GLU A 173 0.39 12.90 2.96
CA GLU A 173 -0.63 12.64 3.96
C GLU A 173 -2.03 12.55 3.33
N SER A 174 -2.95 11.82 3.97
CA SER A 174 -4.31 11.70 3.47
C SER A 174 -5.08 13.01 3.65
N LEU A 175 -6.01 13.29 2.73
CA LEU A 175 -6.94 14.41 2.86
C LEU A 175 -7.98 14.16 3.96
N TYR A 176 -8.31 12.89 4.21
CA TYR A 176 -9.44 12.47 5.05
C TYR A 176 -9.40 13.05 6.47
N PRO A 177 -8.28 13.00 7.23
CA PRO A 177 -8.24 13.53 8.59
C PRO A 177 -8.41 15.07 8.66
N SER A 178 -8.06 15.77 7.58
CA SER A 178 -8.14 17.24 7.51
C SER A 178 -9.47 17.76 6.97
N ALA A 179 -10.38 16.88 6.52
CA ALA A 179 -11.63 17.26 5.88
C ALA A 179 -12.51 18.13 6.78
N GLY A 180 -12.69 17.75 8.05
CA GLY A 180 -13.48 18.52 9.02
C GLY A 180 -12.94 19.94 9.26
N GLN A 181 -11.62 20.08 9.40
CA GLN A 181 -11.00 21.40 9.54
C GLN A 181 -11.23 22.26 8.30
N ARG A 182 -11.07 21.69 7.10
CA ARG A 182 -11.27 22.37 5.82
C ARG A 182 -12.74 22.75 5.61
N PHE A 183 -13.67 21.87 6.02
CA PHE A 183 -15.10 22.15 6.01
C PHE A 183 -15.46 23.33 6.90
N ASN A 184 -14.91 23.40 8.12
CA ASN A 184 -15.14 24.54 9.01
C ASN A 184 -14.65 25.87 8.42
N LEU A 185 -13.48 25.84 7.76
CA LEU A 185 -12.97 27.02 7.03
C LEU A 185 -13.84 27.39 5.83
N TRP A 186 -14.36 26.41 5.10
CA TRP A 186 -15.30 26.63 4.00
C TRP A 186 -16.62 27.28 4.48
N CYS A 187 -17.16 26.81 5.60
CA CYS A 187 -18.34 27.40 6.24
C CYS A 187 -18.12 28.84 6.74
N GLY A 188 -16.88 29.20 7.08
CA GLY A 188 -16.52 30.52 7.58
C GLY A 188 -16.34 31.60 6.51
N GLN A 189 -16.58 31.31 5.23
CA GLN A 189 -16.41 32.29 4.16
C GLN A 189 -17.48 33.39 4.20
N ILE A 190 -17.07 34.63 4.47
CA ILE A 190 -17.97 35.80 4.55
C ILE A 190 -18.74 36.04 3.24
N GLN A 191 -18.10 35.78 2.10
CA GLN A 191 -18.70 35.97 0.77
C GLN A 191 -19.80 34.95 0.44
N ARG A 192 -19.96 33.88 1.23
CA ARG A 192 -20.97 32.84 1.02
C ARG A 192 -21.59 32.45 2.37
N PRO A 193 -22.49 33.27 2.93
CA PRO A 193 -23.18 32.91 4.16
C PRO A 193 -24.08 31.70 3.90
N LEU A 194 -23.88 30.64 4.68
CA LEU A 194 -24.67 29.42 4.63
C LEU A 194 -25.68 29.38 5.77
N SER A 195 -26.89 28.94 5.48
CA SER A 195 -27.88 28.62 6.51
C SER A 195 -27.49 27.36 7.28
N SER A 196 -27.99 27.21 8.51
CA SER A 196 -27.75 26.00 9.32
C SER A 196 -28.13 24.71 8.59
N LYS A 197 -29.20 24.73 7.78
CA LYS A 197 -29.62 23.56 7.00
C LYS A 197 -28.66 23.23 5.87
N GLN A 198 -28.10 24.24 5.19
CA GLN A 198 -27.08 24.02 4.17
C GLN A 198 -25.80 23.44 4.78
N ILE A 199 -25.37 23.94 5.95
CA ILE A 199 -24.21 23.42 6.67
C ILE A 199 -24.41 21.95 7.05
N GLU A 200 -25.57 21.60 7.63
CA GLU A 200 -25.90 20.22 7.99
C GLU A 200 -25.78 19.28 6.79
N LEU A 201 -26.43 19.61 5.67
CA LEU A 201 -26.41 18.77 4.46
C LEU A 201 -25.00 18.64 3.85
N MET A 202 -24.22 19.71 3.86
CA MET A 202 -22.85 19.67 3.31
C MET A 202 -21.89 18.90 4.25
N HIS A 203 -22.14 18.93 5.56
CA HIS A 203 -21.38 18.16 6.54
C HIS A 203 -21.55 16.65 6.32
N GLU A 204 -22.73 16.18 5.92
CA GLU A 204 -22.96 14.76 5.57
C GLU A 204 -22.11 14.31 4.37
N ILE A 205 -21.77 15.24 3.46
CA ILE A 205 -21.10 14.93 2.19
C ILE A 205 -19.58 15.13 2.27
N GLN A 206 -19.07 15.89 3.25
CA GLN A 206 -17.65 16.24 3.33
C GLN A 206 -16.73 14.99 3.35
N ASN A 207 -17.12 13.95 4.09
CA ASN A 207 -16.33 12.72 4.24
C ASN A 207 -16.36 11.91 2.95
N PHE A 208 -17.50 11.93 2.25
CA PHE A 208 -17.60 11.34 0.93
C PHE A 208 -16.64 12.04 -0.03
N ILE A 209 -16.62 13.37 -0.09
CA ILE A 209 -15.71 14.12 -0.96
C ILE A 209 -14.25 13.84 -0.59
N ALA A 210 -13.94 13.85 0.71
CA ALA A 210 -12.59 13.59 1.20
C ALA A 210 -12.11 12.17 0.90
N SER A 211 -13.02 11.20 0.76
CA SER A 211 -12.69 9.80 0.44
C SER A 211 -12.73 9.51 -1.06
N ASN A 212 -13.70 10.06 -1.80
CA ASN A 212 -14.07 9.63 -3.15
C ASN A 212 -13.86 10.69 -4.25
N GLY A 213 -13.60 11.95 -3.90
CA GLY A 213 -13.51 13.05 -4.86
C GLY A 213 -14.83 13.82 -5.02
N TYR A 214 -14.88 14.73 -6.00
CA TYR A 214 -16.08 15.49 -6.32
C TYR A 214 -17.25 14.57 -6.73
N CYS A 215 -18.45 14.97 -6.31
CA CYS A 215 -19.70 14.29 -6.60
C CYS A 215 -20.76 15.34 -6.97
N ALA A 216 -21.40 15.16 -8.12
CA ALA A 216 -22.51 16.01 -8.56
C ALA A 216 -23.85 15.52 -7.98
N ILE A 217 -24.84 16.40 -7.94
CA ILE A 217 -26.21 16.06 -7.49
C ILE A 217 -26.81 14.86 -8.25
N THR A 218 -26.44 14.66 -9.51
CA THR A 218 -26.87 13.49 -10.28
C THR A 218 -26.37 12.18 -9.69
N GLU A 219 -25.10 12.12 -9.31
CA GLU A 219 -24.45 10.95 -8.71
C GLU A 219 -24.93 10.73 -7.27
N ILE A 220 -25.16 11.83 -6.51
CA ILE A 220 -25.80 11.75 -5.20
C ILE A 220 -27.19 11.15 -5.33
N LYS A 221 -27.99 11.58 -6.31
CA LYS A 221 -29.36 11.10 -6.52
C LYS A 221 -29.43 9.60 -6.84
N GLU A 222 -28.39 9.04 -7.46
CA GLU A 222 -28.32 7.59 -7.75
C GLU A 222 -28.20 6.76 -6.46
N ASN A 223 -27.52 7.29 -5.45
CA ASN A 223 -27.28 6.60 -4.18
C ASN A 223 -28.30 7.00 -3.08
N ASP A 224 -28.61 8.29 -2.98
CA ASP A 224 -29.54 8.87 -2.01
C ASP A 224 -30.40 9.97 -2.65
N LYS A 225 -31.59 9.57 -3.10
CA LYS A 225 -32.59 10.46 -3.69
C LYS A 225 -33.09 11.52 -2.69
N SER A 226 -33.15 11.20 -1.40
CA SER A 226 -33.64 12.10 -0.35
C SER A 226 -32.64 13.22 -0.11
N LEU A 227 -31.37 12.87 0.09
CA LEU A 227 -30.29 13.84 0.25
C LEU A 227 -30.18 14.76 -0.97
N ALA A 228 -30.23 14.20 -2.18
CA ALA A 228 -30.22 15.00 -3.41
C ALA A 228 -31.39 16.00 -3.46
N ALA A 229 -32.61 15.58 -3.11
CA ALA A 229 -33.77 16.48 -3.06
C ALA A 229 -33.63 17.57 -1.99
N GLN A 230 -33.09 17.23 -0.82
CA GLN A 230 -32.83 18.19 0.25
C GLN A 230 -31.79 19.23 -0.15
N LEU A 231 -30.69 18.82 -0.80
CA LEU A 231 -29.67 19.74 -1.33
C LEU A 231 -30.24 20.68 -2.39
N ILE A 232 -30.97 20.15 -3.38
CA ILE A 232 -31.59 20.97 -4.43
C ILE A 232 -32.53 22.01 -3.82
N LYS A 233 -33.33 21.61 -2.82
CA LYS A 233 -34.24 22.53 -2.12
C LYS A 233 -33.47 23.57 -1.30
N ALA A 234 -32.46 23.17 -0.54
CA ALA A 234 -31.69 24.04 0.34
C ALA A 234 -30.84 25.08 -0.41
N PHE A 235 -30.38 24.76 -1.62
CA PHE A 235 -29.60 25.67 -2.46
C PHE A 235 -30.42 26.33 -3.58
N ALA A 236 -31.76 26.23 -3.54
CA ALA A 236 -32.67 26.84 -4.51
C ALA A 236 -32.42 26.41 -5.98
N GLY A 237 -31.92 25.18 -6.19
CA GLY A 237 -31.71 24.63 -7.52
C GLY A 237 -30.57 23.61 -7.60
N LYS A 238 -30.58 22.80 -8.67
CA LYS A 238 -29.53 21.81 -8.94
C LYS A 238 -28.18 22.47 -9.24
N GLU A 239 -28.19 23.56 -10.00
CA GLU A 239 -26.97 24.28 -10.41
C GLU A 239 -26.26 24.90 -9.21
N MET A 240 -26.97 25.68 -8.40
CA MET A 240 -26.46 26.27 -7.16
C MET A 240 -25.95 25.21 -6.16
N ALA A 241 -26.64 24.07 -6.05
CA ALA A 241 -26.18 22.95 -5.23
C ALA A 241 -24.86 22.36 -5.77
N ASN A 242 -24.74 22.18 -7.09
CA ASN A 242 -23.50 21.71 -7.72
C ASN A 242 -22.35 22.71 -7.56
N GLU A 243 -22.61 24.01 -7.61
CA GLU A 243 -21.61 25.05 -7.35
C GLU A 243 -21.13 25.03 -5.89
N ALA A 244 -22.04 24.78 -4.94
CA ALA A 244 -21.68 24.60 -3.54
C ALA A 244 -20.81 23.35 -3.34
N LEU A 245 -21.20 22.22 -3.93
CA LEU A 245 -20.42 20.97 -3.91
C LEU A 245 -19.04 21.14 -4.56
N SER A 246 -18.96 21.85 -5.69
CA SER A 246 -17.71 22.12 -6.39
C SER A 246 -16.78 22.99 -5.53
N SER A 247 -17.33 24.02 -4.90
CA SER A 247 -16.57 24.88 -4.00
C SER A 247 -16.08 24.15 -2.75
N LEU A 248 -16.90 23.28 -2.15
CA LEU A 248 -16.46 22.46 -1.03
C LEU A 248 -15.36 21.47 -1.46
N ALA A 249 -15.54 20.82 -2.61
CA ALA A 249 -14.53 19.91 -3.16
C ALA A 249 -13.21 20.63 -3.46
N GLN A 250 -13.25 21.86 -3.99
CA GLN A 250 -12.08 22.71 -4.12
C GLN A 250 -11.38 22.91 -2.77
N PHE A 251 -12.14 23.23 -1.71
CA PHE A 251 -11.57 23.47 -0.38
C PHE A 251 -10.97 22.20 0.25
N ILE A 252 -11.61 21.05 0.07
CA ILE A 252 -11.15 19.77 0.62
C ILE A 252 -9.98 19.21 -0.19
N ILE A 253 -10.02 19.27 -1.51
CA ILE A 253 -9.07 18.59 -2.39
C ILE A 253 -7.90 19.50 -2.77
N TYR A 254 -8.17 20.75 -3.12
CA TYR A 254 -7.16 21.68 -3.62
C TYR A 254 -6.63 22.55 -2.47
N ARG A 255 -5.30 22.55 -2.33
CA ARG A 255 -4.62 23.54 -1.49
C ARG A 255 -4.47 24.78 -2.34
N LYS A 256 -5.03 25.92 -1.90
CA LYS A 256 -4.55 27.21 -2.40
C LYS A 256 -3.10 27.32 -1.93
N VAL A 257 -2.18 27.28 -2.88
CA VAL A 257 -0.82 27.73 -2.65
C VAL A 257 -0.93 29.25 -2.74
N ASP A 258 -0.81 29.92 -1.59
CA ASP A 258 -0.64 31.36 -1.54
C ASP A 258 0.75 31.73 -2.10
#